data_AF-A0A8J8NQ25-F1
#
_entry.id   AF-A0A8J8NQ25-F1
#
_cell.length_a   1.000
_cell.length_b   1.000
_cell.length_c   1.000
_cell.angle_alpha   90.00
_cell.angle_beta   90.00
_cell.angle_gamma   90.00
#
_symmetry.space_group_name_H-M   'P 1'
#
loop_
_entity.id
_entity.type
_entity.pdbx_description
1 polymer ?
#
loop_
_entity_poly.entity_id
_entity_poly.type
_entity_poly.pdbx_seq_one_letter_code
_entity_poly.pdbx_strand_id
1 'polypeptide(L)'
;MDKNLSLQSGSIDVKNAILTCFDFEEDLLKSLFEHKVHVTVFEDKVKSFLDPSQSVFKEEKCYNKVNMTRFNKDQVPYASFHSKLILFEFDDRLRVIVSSANLTAISWTDLSQVIWIQDFYPKKSSKRAPNEFEEDLTSFLQNCIPSKLRERGTQVFQKPIDLSFYDFSSAQVYLLASVNGRYPSENQANGFKRFAQLRTRHYPTFKFSDKAKIWVQASSIGKIWPRYLQQFYFEITGVLISQERINERFGFIYPTEKNVRQSHRGIHKAECLHMKSTTWGQSHFPRSSFYRMEGKSEEFSGCISHSKMIIVTSDYSGSIDDQTVIYFGSHNLSTSAWGREEKGGTQIAIANWELGVVFGAAHESGQQKREIVESLNIKFPPVKYQFGDVPYFADIEYK
;
A
#
# COMPACT_ATOMS: atom_id res chain seq x y z
N MET A 1 3.06 9.93 38.85
CA MET A 1 3.86 11.17 38.90
C MET A 1 4.41 11.41 37.52
N ASP A 2 4.14 12.60 37.03
CA ASP A 2 4.27 13.13 35.67
C ASP A 2 5.51 12.72 34.89
N LYS A 3 5.29 12.37 33.62
CA LYS A 3 5.83 13.16 32.51
C LYS A 3 4.76 13.31 31.44
N ASN A 4 4.05 14.43 31.51
CA ASN A 4 3.42 15.06 30.37
C ASN A 4 4.44 15.09 29.22
N LEU A 5 4.25 14.25 28.22
CA LEU A 5 4.73 14.54 26.87
C LEU A 5 3.85 15.71 26.39
N SER A 6 4.21 16.91 26.83
CA SER A 6 3.82 18.11 26.10
C SER A 6 4.46 17.95 24.73
N LEU A 7 3.67 17.53 23.74
CA LEU A 7 3.95 17.81 22.34
C LEU A 7 4.18 19.33 22.29
N GLN A 8 5.45 19.74 22.30
CA GLN A 8 5.77 21.11 21.94
C GLN A 8 5.20 21.27 20.54
N SER A 9 4.19 22.13 20.42
CA SER A 9 3.66 22.62 19.16
C SER A 9 4.78 23.41 18.48
N GLY A 10 5.79 22.71 17.95
CA GLY A 10 6.66 23.29 16.95
C GLY A 10 5.74 23.69 15.81
N SER A 11 5.68 24.99 15.50
CA SER A 11 4.81 25.51 14.46
C SER A 11 4.98 24.65 13.21
N ILE A 12 3.95 23.90 12.87
CA ILE A 12 4.02 22.97 11.75
C ILE A 12 4.06 23.83 10.49
N ASP A 13 5.22 23.88 9.85
CA ASP A 13 5.54 24.67 8.64
C ASP A 13 4.82 24.17 7.36
N VAL A 14 3.77 23.36 7.52
CA VAL A 14 2.96 22.85 6.42
C VAL A 14 1.91 23.90 6.06
N LYS A 15 1.93 24.37 4.82
CA LYS A 15 0.93 25.33 4.31
C LYS A 15 -0.28 24.64 3.69
N ASN A 16 -0.09 23.45 3.16
CA ASN A 16 -1.14 22.70 2.48
C ASN A 16 -0.90 21.19 2.58
N ALA A 17 -1.98 20.43 2.74
CA ALA A 17 -1.95 18.99 2.89
C ALA A 17 -3.01 18.30 2.02
N ILE A 18 -2.60 17.27 1.28
CA ILE A 18 -3.50 16.38 0.56
C ILE A 18 -3.28 14.96 1.10
N LEU A 19 -4.34 14.37 1.65
CA LEU A 19 -4.28 13.08 2.33
C LEU A 19 -5.22 12.08 1.64
N THR A 20 -4.78 10.84 1.50
CA THR A 20 -5.64 9.72 1.15
C THR A 20 -5.56 8.67 2.24
N CYS A 21 -6.69 8.02 2.54
CA CYS A 21 -6.76 6.97 3.54
C CYS A 21 -7.99 6.10 3.31
N PHE A 22 -8.05 4.94 3.98
CA PHE A 22 -9.31 4.20 4.06
C PHE A 22 -10.15 4.72 5.23
N ASP A 23 -9.53 4.83 6.40
CA ASP A 23 -10.15 5.31 7.64
C ASP A 23 -9.30 6.44 8.24
N PHE A 24 -9.97 7.34 8.97
CA PHE A 24 -9.35 8.44 9.69
C PHE A 24 -10.14 8.85 10.94
N GLU A 25 -9.46 9.46 11.90
CA GLU A 25 -10.04 10.10 13.08
C GLU A 25 -10.05 11.62 12.90
N GLU A 26 -11.23 12.25 13.00
CA GLU A 26 -11.35 13.71 12.83
C GLU A 26 -10.53 14.47 13.88
N ASP A 27 -10.54 14.01 15.13
CA ASP A 27 -9.82 14.67 16.22
C ASP A 27 -8.30 14.58 16.05
N LEU A 28 -7.79 13.47 15.48
CA LEU A 28 -6.38 13.34 15.12
C LEU A 28 -6.00 14.42 14.10
N LEU A 29 -6.76 14.54 13.00
CA LEU A 29 -6.46 15.54 11.97
C LEU A 29 -6.56 16.97 12.49
N LYS A 30 -7.56 17.27 13.32
CA LYS A 30 -7.69 18.58 13.99
C LYS A 30 -6.52 18.89 14.92
N SER A 31 -5.98 17.87 15.60
CA SER A 31 -4.81 18.04 16.46
C SER A 31 -3.50 18.24 15.69
N LEU A 32 -3.43 17.71 14.47
CA LEU A 32 -2.25 17.79 13.59
C LEU A 32 -2.17 19.10 12.80
N PHE A 33 -3.30 19.72 12.47
CA PHE A 33 -3.34 20.92 11.63
C PHE A 33 -3.93 22.12 12.37
N GLU A 34 -3.15 23.19 12.48
CA GLU A 34 -3.67 24.49 12.91
C GLU A 34 -4.70 25.02 11.89
N HIS A 35 -5.59 25.91 12.33
CA HIS A 35 -6.66 26.50 11.49
C HIS A 35 -6.19 27.20 10.19
N LYS A 36 -4.89 27.35 9.97
CA LYS A 36 -4.29 28.01 8.80
C LYS A 36 -3.84 27.05 7.69
N VAL A 37 -3.80 25.74 7.93
CA VAL A 37 -3.35 24.77 6.92
C VAL A 37 -4.53 24.37 6.03
N HIS A 38 -4.39 24.51 4.71
CA HIS A 38 -5.36 23.95 3.78
C HIS A 38 -5.25 22.43 3.76
N VAL A 39 -6.33 21.70 4.03
CA VAL A 39 -6.33 20.23 4.09
C VAL A 39 -7.41 19.68 3.18
N THR A 40 -7.07 18.70 2.36
CA THR A 40 -8.02 17.88 1.60
C THR A 40 -7.81 16.41 1.93
N VAL A 41 -8.85 15.71 2.35
CA VAL A 41 -8.79 14.28 2.71
C VAL A 41 -9.73 13.47 1.82
N PHE A 42 -9.17 12.48 1.11
CA PHE A 42 -9.92 11.46 0.39
C PHE A 42 -10.01 10.19 1.25
N GLU A 43 -11.22 9.65 1.43
CA GLU A 43 -11.49 8.59 2.42
C GLU A 43 -12.60 7.61 2.01
N ASP A 44 -12.75 6.51 2.76
CA ASP A 44 -13.73 5.44 2.54
C ASP A 44 -14.44 4.94 3.82
N LYS A 45 -14.29 5.64 4.95
CA LYS A 45 -14.79 5.24 6.27
C LYS A 45 -16.30 5.06 6.29
N VAL A 46 -17.05 5.93 5.60
CA VAL A 46 -18.52 5.97 5.68
C VAL A 46 -19.16 5.06 4.63
N LYS A 47 -19.31 3.77 4.96
CA LYS A 47 -20.08 2.80 4.17
C LYS A 47 -21.56 2.77 4.61
N SER A 48 -22.32 3.75 4.10
CA SER A 48 -23.79 3.74 3.93
C SER A 48 -24.74 3.27 5.06
N PHE A 49 -24.67 3.81 6.29
CA PHE A 49 -25.79 3.71 7.26
C PHE A 49 -26.03 4.96 8.13
N LEU A 50 -25.32 6.06 7.93
CA LEU A 50 -25.56 7.33 8.62
C LEU A 50 -26.22 8.33 7.66
N ASP A 51 -27.24 9.02 8.17
CA ASP A 51 -28.02 10.07 7.50
C ASP A 51 -27.08 11.07 6.78
N PRO A 52 -27.32 11.36 5.49
CA PRO A 52 -26.47 12.21 4.66
C PRO A 52 -26.42 13.70 5.03
N SER A 53 -27.18 14.16 6.04
CA SER A 53 -27.28 15.59 6.41
C SER A 53 -26.06 16.18 7.15
N GLN A 54 -24.97 15.43 7.38
CA GLN A 54 -23.73 16.01 7.91
C GLN A 54 -22.57 16.00 6.91
N SER A 55 -22.61 17.04 6.07
CA SER A 55 -21.46 17.85 5.60
C SER A 55 -20.33 17.18 4.80
N VAL A 56 -20.32 17.44 3.49
CA VAL A 56 -19.10 17.45 2.64
C VAL A 56 -18.11 18.53 3.12
N PHE A 57 -18.60 19.52 3.88
CA PHE A 57 -17.85 20.64 4.42
C PHE A 57 -18.29 20.90 5.85
N LYS A 58 -17.41 20.72 6.85
CA LYS A 58 -17.58 21.46 8.10
C LYS A 58 -16.99 22.83 7.83
N GLU A 59 -17.79 23.89 7.98
CA GLU A 59 -17.39 25.29 7.75
C GLU A 59 -16.37 25.82 8.78
N GLU A 60 -15.31 25.06 9.05
CA GLU A 60 -14.04 25.60 9.54
C GLU A 60 -13.14 25.68 8.31
N LYS A 61 -12.98 26.90 7.78
CA LYS A 61 -12.69 27.30 6.39
C LYS A 61 -11.46 26.68 5.65
N CYS A 62 -10.76 25.69 6.20
CA CYS A 62 -9.53 25.14 5.66
C CYS A 62 -9.55 23.62 5.43
N TYR A 63 -10.68 22.93 5.55
CA TYR A 63 -10.74 21.46 5.50
C TYR A 63 -11.80 20.90 4.53
N ASN A 64 -11.38 20.12 3.54
CA ASN A 64 -12.25 19.37 2.62
C ASN A 64 -12.19 17.87 2.88
N LYS A 65 -13.34 17.20 2.88
CA LYS A 65 -13.47 15.74 2.98
C LYS A 65 -14.19 15.18 1.76
N VAL A 66 -13.59 14.19 1.11
CA VAL A 66 -14.12 13.57 -0.11
C VAL A 66 -14.24 12.07 0.09
N ASN A 67 -15.48 11.58 0.19
CA ASN A 67 -15.74 10.14 0.27
C ASN A 67 -15.74 9.51 -1.13
N MET A 68 -14.77 8.64 -1.39
CA MET A 68 -14.53 8.12 -2.73
C MET A 68 -15.62 7.19 -3.22
N THR A 69 -15.97 6.14 -2.47
CA THR A 69 -16.96 5.14 -2.92
C THR A 69 -18.39 5.70 -2.99
N ARG A 70 -18.73 6.70 -2.17
CA ARG A 70 -20.04 7.37 -2.23
C ARG A 70 -20.20 8.26 -3.47
N PHE A 71 -19.18 9.06 -3.78
CA PHE A 71 -19.24 10.04 -4.86
C PHE A 71 -18.67 9.52 -6.19
N ASN A 72 -18.10 8.33 -6.21
CA ASN A 72 -17.69 7.69 -7.45
C ASN A 72 -18.80 6.78 -8.01
N LYS A 73 -18.75 6.52 -9.31
CA LYS A 73 -19.48 5.43 -9.93
C LYS A 73 -18.51 4.29 -10.16
N ASP A 74 -18.50 3.34 -9.23
CA ASP A 74 -17.58 2.21 -9.30
C ASP A 74 -17.86 1.37 -10.54
N GLN A 75 -16.83 1.21 -11.38
CA GLN A 75 -16.89 0.32 -12.53
C GLN A 75 -16.88 -1.13 -12.07
N VAL A 76 -16.08 -1.45 -11.03
CA VAL A 76 -16.04 -2.77 -10.40
C VAL A 76 -16.61 -2.65 -8.99
N PRO A 77 -17.67 -3.40 -8.62
CA PRO A 77 -18.36 -3.25 -7.33
C PRO A 77 -17.55 -3.79 -6.15
N TYR A 78 -18.04 -3.54 -4.92
CA TYR A 78 -17.39 -3.90 -3.66
C TYR A 78 -15.98 -3.31 -3.52
N ALA A 79 -15.80 -2.11 -4.07
CA ALA A 79 -14.55 -1.40 -4.05
C ALA A 79 -14.20 -0.90 -2.64
N SER A 80 -12.91 -0.65 -2.43
CA SER A 80 -12.43 0.15 -1.29
C SER A 80 -11.42 1.19 -1.77
N PHE A 81 -11.53 2.41 -1.26
CA PHE A 81 -10.49 3.41 -1.44
C PHE A 81 -9.45 3.24 -0.32
N HIS A 82 -8.36 2.56 -0.65
CA HIS A 82 -7.43 1.99 0.32
C HIS A 82 -6.00 2.53 0.17
N SER A 83 -5.77 3.43 -0.78
CA SER A 83 -4.53 4.22 -0.89
C SER A 83 -4.26 5.04 0.36
N LYS A 84 -2.97 5.21 0.71
CA LYS A 84 -2.52 6.01 1.85
C LYS A 84 -1.33 6.89 1.44
N LEU A 85 -1.67 8.03 0.85
CA LEU A 85 -0.77 9.08 0.39
C LEU A 85 -0.90 10.27 1.33
N ILE A 86 0.21 10.87 1.71
CA ILE A 86 0.25 12.14 2.42
C ILE A 86 1.17 13.07 1.62
N LEU A 87 0.63 14.19 1.18
CA LEU A 87 1.38 15.29 0.58
C LEU A 87 1.39 16.44 1.56
N PHE A 88 2.58 16.91 1.94
CA PHE A 88 2.75 18.13 2.72
C PHE A 88 3.54 19.14 1.89
N GLU A 89 2.92 20.28 1.62
CA GLU A 89 3.54 21.41 0.95
C GLU A 89 4.03 22.41 2.01
N PHE A 90 5.34 22.62 2.02
CA PHE A 90 6.06 23.62 2.83
C PHE A 90 6.44 24.83 1.96
N ASP A 91 7.12 25.80 2.56
CA ASP A 91 7.62 26.98 1.86
C ASP A 91 8.70 26.66 0.83
N ASP A 92 9.51 25.66 1.15
CA ASP A 92 10.74 25.34 0.44
C ASP A 92 10.70 23.98 -0.27
N ARG A 93 9.69 23.13 -0.01
CA ARG A 93 9.63 21.76 -0.54
C ARG A 93 8.22 21.14 -0.51
N LEU A 94 8.06 20.11 -1.33
CA LEU A 94 6.96 19.14 -1.25
C LEU A 94 7.48 17.86 -0.62
N ARG A 95 6.86 17.43 0.47
CA ARG A 95 7.08 16.11 1.04
C ARG A 95 6.02 15.14 0.54
N VAL A 96 6.47 14.05 -0.07
CA VAL A 96 5.60 12.95 -0.51
C VAL A 96 5.82 11.76 0.42
N ILE A 97 4.73 11.25 0.98
CA ILE A 97 4.75 10.09 1.88
C ILE A 97 3.76 9.06 1.35
N VAL A 98 4.22 7.84 1.14
CA VAL A 98 3.38 6.68 0.82
C VAL A 98 3.51 5.68 1.95
N SER A 99 2.38 5.30 2.57
CA SER A 99 2.39 4.44 3.76
C SER A 99 1.41 3.28 3.68
N SER A 100 1.45 2.40 4.68
CA SER A 100 0.40 1.41 4.95
C SER A 100 -0.59 1.85 6.04
N ALA A 101 -0.37 2.99 6.69
CA ALA A 101 -1.13 3.45 7.85
C ALA A 101 -2.45 4.12 7.45
N ASN A 102 -3.55 3.83 8.17
CA ASN A 102 -4.71 4.72 8.15
C ASN A 102 -4.41 5.98 8.99
N LEU A 103 -5.25 7.00 8.89
CA LEU A 103 -5.10 8.25 9.67
C LEU A 103 -5.81 8.12 11.02
N THR A 104 -5.49 7.07 11.77
CA THR A 104 -6.07 6.75 13.09
C THR A 104 -4.94 6.59 14.11
N ALA A 105 -5.13 7.01 15.36
CA ALA A 105 -4.06 6.99 16.37
C ALA A 105 -3.41 5.60 16.48
N ILE A 106 -4.23 4.54 16.55
CA ILE A 106 -3.78 3.14 16.62
C ILE A 106 -2.84 2.74 15.48
N SER A 107 -3.04 3.29 14.26
CA SER A 107 -2.19 2.98 13.11
C SER A 107 -0.76 3.50 13.28
N TRP A 108 -0.57 4.55 14.08
CA TRP A 108 0.70 5.24 14.28
C TRP A 108 1.34 4.98 15.65
N THR A 109 0.60 4.40 16.61
CA THR A 109 1.11 4.07 17.95
C THR A 109 1.31 2.57 18.18
N ASP A 110 0.39 1.73 17.72
CA ASP A 110 0.29 0.33 18.18
C ASP A 110 0.58 -0.71 17.09
N LEU A 111 0.52 -0.31 15.82
CA LEU A 111 0.63 -1.22 14.67
C LEU A 111 1.94 -0.98 13.92
N SER A 112 2.61 -2.06 13.52
CA SER A 112 3.73 -1.97 12.59
C SER A 112 3.22 -1.52 11.22
N GLN A 113 3.89 -0.53 10.65
CA GLN A 113 3.61 0.05 9.33
C GLN A 113 4.87 0.08 8.49
N VAL A 114 4.72 0.28 7.19
CA VAL A 114 5.79 0.70 6.29
C VAL A 114 5.50 2.11 5.79
N ILE A 115 6.53 2.94 5.73
CA ILE A 115 6.44 4.34 5.32
C ILE A 115 7.63 4.62 4.41
N TRP A 116 7.34 5.08 3.20
CA TRP A 116 8.31 5.74 2.34
C TRP A 116 8.05 7.24 2.37
N ILE A 117 9.12 8.02 2.46
CA ILE A 117 9.09 9.48 2.57
C ILE A 117 10.23 10.06 1.74
N GLN A 118 9.92 11.07 0.94
CA GLN A 118 10.93 11.85 0.21
C GLN A 118 10.49 13.31 0.07
N ASP A 119 11.44 14.22 0.22
CA ASP A 119 11.27 15.65 -0.03
C ASP A 119 11.73 16.01 -1.45
N PHE A 120 10.97 16.86 -2.13
CA PHE A 120 11.24 17.39 -3.46
C PHE A 120 11.26 18.92 -3.41
N TYR A 121 12.28 19.52 -3.98
CA TYR A 121 12.52 20.96 -3.89
C TYR A 121 12.11 21.67 -5.20
N PRO A 122 11.84 22.98 -5.17
CA PRO A 122 11.52 23.76 -6.36
C PRO A 122 12.55 23.61 -7.47
N LYS A 123 12.09 23.54 -8.72
CA LYS A 123 12.96 23.49 -9.89
C LYS A 123 13.84 24.75 -9.95
N LYS A 124 15.14 24.57 -10.13
CA LYS A 124 16.10 25.67 -10.37
C LYS A 124 15.96 26.30 -11.76
N SER A 125 15.36 25.58 -12.70
CA SER A 125 15.16 25.99 -14.09
C SER A 125 13.70 25.86 -14.47
N SER A 126 13.21 26.80 -15.28
CA SER A 126 11.88 26.72 -15.88
C SER A 126 11.76 25.65 -16.98
N LYS A 127 12.85 24.96 -17.36
CA LYS A 127 12.79 23.88 -18.35
C LYS A 127 12.10 22.65 -17.76
N ARG A 128 10.97 22.28 -18.38
CA ARG A 128 10.22 21.08 -18.02
C ARG A 128 10.86 19.85 -18.67
N ALA A 129 11.46 18.99 -17.86
CA ALA A 129 11.81 17.63 -18.25
C ALA A 129 10.66 16.68 -17.84
N PRO A 130 10.20 15.78 -18.73
CA PRO A 130 9.26 14.72 -18.34
C PRO A 130 9.85 13.87 -17.21
N ASN A 131 9.02 13.52 -16.22
CA ASN A 131 9.41 12.67 -15.10
C ASN A 131 8.25 11.73 -14.77
N GLU A 132 8.49 10.43 -14.82
CA GLU A 132 7.45 9.41 -14.66
C GLU A 132 6.82 9.44 -13.26
N PHE A 133 7.58 9.80 -12.21
CA PHE A 133 7.03 9.94 -10.86
C PHE A 133 6.06 11.14 -10.78
N GLU A 134 6.42 12.29 -11.36
CA GLU A 134 5.54 13.48 -11.47
C GLU A 134 4.25 13.12 -12.22
N GLU A 135 4.37 12.43 -13.37
CA GLU A 135 3.26 12.02 -14.22
C GLU A 135 2.31 11.03 -13.53
N ASP A 136 2.87 9.98 -12.89
CA ASP A 136 2.09 8.98 -12.17
C ASP A 136 1.38 9.58 -10.96
N LEU A 137 2.04 10.47 -10.20
CA LEU A 137 1.45 11.14 -9.04
C LEU A 137 0.31 12.06 -9.49
N THR A 138 0.53 12.83 -10.56
CA THR A 138 -0.49 13.68 -11.17
C THR A 138 -1.71 12.87 -11.60
N SER A 139 -1.47 11.77 -12.33
CA SER A 139 -2.51 10.85 -12.77
C SER A 139 -3.28 10.25 -11.60
N PHE A 140 -2.59 9.83 -10.54
CA PHE A 140 -3.22 9.29 -9.34
C PHE A 140 -4.13 10.32 -8.64
N LEU A 141 -3.66 11.56 -8.45
CA LEU A 141 -4.46 12.63 -7.85
C LEU A 141 -5.69 12.97 -8.70
N GLN A 142 -5.57 12.97 -10.03
CA GLN A 142 -6.71 13.14 -10.93
C GLN A 142 -7.73 12.00 -10.81
N ASN A 143 -7.26 10.77 -10.61
CA ASN A 143 -8.12 9.60 -10.38
C ASN A 143 -8.73 9.56 -8.96
N CYS A 144 -8.23 10.36 -8.03
CA CYS A 144 -8.87 10.60 -6.74
C CYS A 144 -10.06 11.57 -6.84
N ILE A 145 -10.29 12.23 -7.97
CA ILE A 145 -11.49 13.06 -8.15
C ILE A 145 -12.66 12.15 -8.52
N PRO A 146 -13.68 11.97 -7.65
CA PRO A 146 -14.80 11.07 -7.93
C PRO A 146 -15.55 11.46 -9.20
N SER A 147 -15.98 10.47 -9.99
CA SER A 147 -16.58 10.72 -11.30
C SER A 147 -17.78 11.68 -11.26
N LYS A 148 -18.66 11.55 -10.25
CA LYS A 148 -19.84 12.43 -10.12
C LYS A 148 -19.48 13.88 -9.80
N LEU A 149 -18.36 14.11 -9.09
CA LEU A 149 -17.87 15.45 -8.78
C LEU A 149 -17.14 16.06 -9.98
N ARG A 150 -16.38 15.24 -10.71
CA ARG A 150 -15.73 15.64 -11.96
C ARG A 150 -16.75 16.07 -13.03
N GLU A 151 -17.81 15.29 -13.22
CA GLU A 151 -18.90 15.60 -14.16
C GLU A 151 -19.60 16.93 -13.84
N ARG A 152 -19.65 17.31 -12.56
CA ARG A 152 -20.24 18.57 -12.09
C ARG A 152 -19.26 19.75 -12.14
N GLY A 153 -17.99 19.53 -12.49
CA GLY A 153 -16.94 20.54 -12.38
C GLY A 153 -16.70 21.03 -10.94
N THR A 154 -16.98 20.17 -9.94
CA THR A 154 -16.82 20.55 -8.53
C THR A 154 -15.35 20.61 -8.14
N GLN A 155 -14.92 21.73 -7.58
CA GLN A 155 -13.59 21.89 -7.00
C GLN A 155 -13.48 21.03 -5.73
N VAL A 156 -12.63 19.99 -5.76
CA VAL A 156 -12.46 19.07 -4.61
C VAL A 156 -11.31 19.46 -3.69
N PHE A 157 -10.23 20.00 -4.25
CA PHE A 157 -9.06 20.41 -3.48
C PHE A 157 -9.29 21.78 -2.86
N GLN A 158 -9.06 21.88 -1.55
CA GLN A 158 -9.07 23.16 -0.85
C GLN A 158 -8.01 24.10 -1.43
N LYS A 159 -6.82 23.56 -1.67
CA LYS A 159 -5.77 24.18 -2.47
C LYS A 159 -5.05 23.08 -3.28
N PRO A 160 -5.11 23.10 -4.62
CA PRO A 160 -4.30 22.19 -5.45
C PRO A 160 -2.80 22.41 -5.21
N ILE A 161 -2.01 21.35 -5.30
CA ILE A 161 -0.54 21.43 -5.33
C ILE A 161 -0.11 21.39 -6.80
N ASP A 162 0.63 22.41 -7.25
CA ASP A 162 1.24 22.40 -8.59
C ASP A 162 2.50 21.53 -8.57
N LEU A 163 2.35 20.25 -8.92
CA LEU A 163 3.47 19.32 -8.98
C LEU A 163 4.52 19.75 -10.00
N SER A 164 4.16 20.53 -11.03
CA SER A 164 5.12 20.94 -12.06
C SER A 164 6.17 21.93 -11.53
N PHE A 165 5.93 22.54 -10.36
CA PHE A 165 6.87 23.44 -9.68
C PHE A 165 8.07 22.72 -9.05
N TYR A 166 7.92 21.45 -8.65
CA TYR A 166 8.94 20.69 -7.92
C TYR A 166 9.79 19.82 -8.85
N ASP A 167 11.05 19.60 -8.47
CA ASP A 167 12.01 18.75 -9.18
C ASP A 167 11.95 17.30 -8.67
N PHE A 168 11.37 16.41 -9.46
CA PHE A 168 11.25 14.97 -9.17
C PHE A 168 12.43 14.13 -9.71
N SER A 169 13.49 14.74 -10.25
CA SER A 169 14.63 14.00 -10.81
C SER A 169 15.37 13.13 -9.80
N SER A 170 15.24 13.43 -8.50
CA SER A 170 15.83 12.66 -7.40
C SER A 170 14.97 11.48 -6.94
N ALA A 171 13.81 11.22 -7.54
CA ALA A 171 12.93 10.11 -7.15
C ALA A 171 13.66 8.77 -7.32
N GLN A 172 13.81 8.02 -6.22
CA GLN A 172 14.51 6.72 -6.20
C GLN A 172 13.57 5.52 -6.37
N VAL A 173 12.27 5.79 -6.52
CA VAL A 173 11.21 4.78 -6.58
C VAL A 173 10.27 5.08 -7.73
N TYR A 174 9.51 4.06 -8.12
CA TYR A 174 8.40 4.19 -9.06
C TYR A 174 7.07 4.10 -8.33
N LEU A 175 6.07 4.87 -8.75
CA LEU A 175 4.72 4.72 -8.22
C LEU A 175 4.02 3.52 -8.84
N LEU A 176 3.34 2.76 -7.99
CA LEU A 176 2.47 1.66 -8.38
C LEU A 176 1.07 1.92 -7.85
N ALA A 177 0.19 2.35 -8.75
CA ALA A 177 -1.20 2.59 -8.46
C ALA A 177 -2.09 1.39 -8.82
N SER A 178 -3.24 1.31 -8.19
CA SER A 178 -4.39 0.60 -8.71
C SER A 178 -5.58 1.51 -8.57
N VAL A 179 -6.37 1.61 -9.63
CA VAL A 179 -7.55 2.47 -9.71
C VAL A 179 -8.73 1.58 -10.11
N ASN A 180 -9.91 1.83 -9.52
CA ASN A 180 -11.11 1.07 -9.85
C ASN A 180 -11.43 1.21 -11.34
N GLY A 181 -11.53 0.07 -12.03
CA GLY A 181 -11.74 0.09 -13.46
C GLY A 181 -11.69 -1.28 -14.12
N ARG A 182 -12.16 -1.29 -15.36
CA ARG A 182 -11.91 -2.37 -16.32
C ARG A 182 -10.99 -1.84 -17.40
N TYR A 183 -9.81 -2.43 -17.50
CA TYR A 183 -8.77 -2.01 -18.42
C TYR A 183 -8.56 -3.09 -19.48
N PRO A 184 -8.29 -2.74 -20.74
CA PRO A 184 -7.76 -3.69 -21.71
C PRO A 184 -6.48 -4.36 -21.18
N SER A 185 -6.24 -5.62 -21.51
CA SER A 185 -5.12 -6.42 -20.97
C SER A 185 -3.72 -5.86 -21.26
N GLU A 186 -3.61 -5.08 -22.33
CA GLU A 186 -2.43 -4.35 -22.78
C GLU A 186 -2.17 -3.07 -21.99
N ASN A 187 -3.16 -2.57 -21.23
CA ASN A 187 -2.97 -1.45 -20.34
C ASN A 187 -2.18 -1.90 -19.11
N GLN A 188 -0.99 -1.33 -18.95
CA GLN A 188 -0.07 -1.68 -17.87
C GLN A 188 0.07 -0.57 -16.81
N ALA A 189 -0.85 0.39 -16.75
CA ALA A 189 -0.76 1.50 -15.81
C ALA A 189 -1.19 1.14 -14.38
N ASN A 190 -1.80 -0.03 -14.16
CA ASN A 190 -2.41 -0.38 -12.87
C ASN A 190 -2.09 -1.80 -12.41
N GLY A 191 -2.09 -1.99 -11.09
CA GLY A 191 -2.07 -3.31 -10.45
C GLY A 191 -0.84 -4.13 -10.79
N PHE A 192 -1.00 -5.45 -10.89
CA PHE A 192 0.13 -6.32 -11.18
C PHE A 192 0.72 -6.10 -12.59
N LYS A 193 -0.07 -5.56 -13.54
CA LYS A 193 0.43 -5.20 -14.87
C LYS A 193 1.44 -4.04 -14.81
N ARG A 194 1.31 -3.13 -13.83
CA ARG A 194 2.30 -2.05 -13.61
C ARG A 194 3.67 -2.61 -13.19
N PHE A 195 3.73 -3.69 -12.41
CA PHE A 195 5.01 -4.38 -12.16
C PHE A 195 5.66 -4.89 -13.45
N ALA A 196 4.87 -5.47 -14.35
CA ALA A 196 5.37 -5.97 -15.63
C ALA A 196 5.95 -4.83 -16.47
N GLN A 197 5.27 -3.69 -16.53
CA GLN A 197 5.76 -2.49 -17.21
C GLN A 197 7.05 -1.95 -16.59
N LEU A 198 7.11 -1.86 -15.27
CA LEU A 198 8.31 -1.37 -14.58
C LEU A 198 9.52 -2.27 -14.90
N ARG A 199 9.33 -3.59 -14.88
CA ARG A 199 10.38 -4.55 -15.26
C ARG A 199 10.83 -4.38 -16.70
N THR A 200 9.90 -4.29 -17.65
CA THR A 200 10.25 -4.21 -19.07
C THR A 200 10.85 -2.86 -19.47
N ARG A 201 10.42 -1.77 -18.81
CA ARG A 201 10.84 -0.40 -19.15
C ARG A 201 12.12 0.03 -18.43
N HIS A 202 12.27 -0.30 -17.15
CA HIS A 202 13.30 0.32 -16.29
C HIS A 202 14.46 -0.59 -15.95
N TYR A 203 14.24 -1.90 -15.87
CA TYR A 203 15.30 -2.86 -15.55
C TYR A 203 15.27 -4.09 -16.49
N PRO A 204 15.26 -3.89 -17.83
CA PRO A 204 15.10 -4.97 -18.80
C PRO A 204 16.25 -5.96 -18.83
N THR A 205 17.45 -5.55 -18.39
CA THR A 205 18.66 -6.39 -18.32
C THR A 205 18.66 -7.33 -17.11
N PHE A 206 17.89 -7.01 -16.07
CA PHE A 206 17.75 -7.85 -14.89
C PHE A 206 16.73 -8.95 -15.18
N LYS A 207 17.21 -10.18 -15.29
CA LYS A 207 16.39 -11.37 -15.56
C LYS A 207 16.32 -12.24 -14.32
N PHE A 208 15.13 -12.32 -13.74
CA PHE A 208 14.87 -13.25 -12.65
C PHE A 208 15.11 -14.69 -13.12
N SER A 209 15.81 -15.46 -12.29
CA SER A 209 16.02 -16.88 -12.53
C SER A 209 14.72 -17.67 -12.31
N ASP A 210 14.72 -18.94 -12.72
CA ASP A 210 13.64 -19.85 -12.38
C ASP A 210 13.57 -20.18 -10.88
N LYS A 211 14.55 -19.72 -10.08
CA LYS A 211 14.64 -19.84 -8.62
C LYS A 211 14.10 -18.61 -7.88
N ALA A 212 13.70 -17.56 -8.60
CA ALA A 212 13.19 -16.36 -7.96
C ALA A 212 11.98 -16.67 -7.06
N LYS A 213 11.84 -15.84 -6.02
CA LYS A 213 10.81 -16.00 -5.01
C LYS A 213 10.17 -14.66 -4.68
N ILE A 214 8.84 -14.66 -4.60
CA ILE A 214 8.05 -13.49 -4.20
C ILE A 214 7.63 -13.67 -2.75
N TRP A 215 8.23 -12.89 -1.87
CA TRP A 215 7.85 -12.79 -0.48
C TRP A 215 6.80 -11.70 -0.36
N VAL A 216 5.63 -12.02 0.20
CA VAL A 216 4.51 -11.09 0.37
C VAL A 216 4.14 -11.07 1.84
N GLN A 217 4.29 -9.92 2.49
CA GLN A 217 3.64 -9.65 3.77
C GLN A 217 2.42 -8.79 3.49
N ALA A 218 1.26 -9.18 4.02
CA ALA A 218 0.03 -8.40 3.93
C ALA A 218 -0.84 -8.63 5.17
N SER A 219 -1.55 -7.59 5.61
CA SER A 219 -2.50 -7.72 6.72
C SER A 219 -3.80 -8.44 6.32
N SER A 220 -4.12 -8.49 5.03
CA SER A 220 -5.22 -9.30 4.49
C SER A 220 -4.77 -10.16 3.32
N ILE A 221 -5.23 -11.42 3.33
CA ILE A 221 -5.03 -12.39 2.26
C ILE A 221 -6.40 -12.86 1.78
N GLY A 222 -6.70 -12.56 0.51
CA GLY A 222 -7.96 -12.90 -0.13
C GLY A 222 -8.01 -14.32 -0.69
N LYS A 223 -8.99 -14.57 -1.56
CA LYS A 223 -9.11 -15.83 -2.32
C LYS A 223 -8.10 -15.86 -3.46
N ILE A 224 -6.87 -16.24 -3.15
CA ILE A 224 -5.77 -16.40 -4.11
C ILE A 224 -5.59 -17.86 -4.49
N TRP A 225 -5.74 -18.16 -5.78
CA TRP A 225 -5.69 -19.52 -6.30
C TRP A 225 -4.43 -19.75 -7.14
N PRO A 226 -3.95 -20.99 -7.28
CA PRO A 226 -2.72 -21.28 -8.02
C PRO A 226 -2.66 -20.67 -9.43
N ARG A 227 -3.76 -20.69 -10.19
CA ARG A 227 -3.84 -20.03 -11.51
C ARG A 227 -3.59 -18.52 -11.45
N TYR A 228 -4.19 -17.83 -10.47
CA TYR A 228 -3.97 -16.40 -10.29
C TYR A 228 -2.54 -16.10 -9.86
N LEU A 229 -2.00 -16.90 -8.93
CA LEU A 229 -0.64 -16.72 -8.44
C LEU A 229 0.41 -17.02 -9.51
N GLN A 230 0.15 -17.96 -10.41
CA GLN A 230 0.99 -18.23 -11.58
C GLN A 230 1.07 -16.99 -12.49
N GLN A 231 -0.07 -16.37 -12.78
CA GLN A 231 -0.10 -15.11 -13.51
C GLN A 231 0.63 -14.01 -12.75
N PHE A 232 0.29 -13.79 -11.49
CA PHE A 232 0.89 -12.75 -10.65
C PHE A 232 2.43 -12.89 -10.60
N TYR A 233 2.92 -14.13 -10.47
CA TYR A 233 4.34 -14.45 -10.52
C TYR A 233 4.97 -14.09 -11.86
N PHE A 234 4.35 -14.48 -12.98
CA PHE A 234 4.84 -14.17 -14.32
C PHE A 234 4.88 -12.65 -14.58
N GLU A 235 3.87 -11.93 -14.13
CA GLU A 235 3.77 -10.48 -14.36
C GLU A 235 4.85 -9.72 -13.58
N ILE A 236 5.23 -10.18 -12.38
CA ILE A 236 6.31 -9.59 -11.60
C ILE A 236 7.69 -10.03 -12.11
N THR A 237 7.90 -11.32 -12.34
CA THR A 237 9.24 -11.89 -12.60
C THR A 237 9.58 -12.08 -14.09
N GLY A 238 8.58 -12.24 -14.95
CA GLY A 238 8.73 -12.58 -16.36
C GLY A 238 8.98 -14.07 -16.58
N VAL A 239 8.98 -14.86 -15.51
CA VAL A 239 9.26 -16.29 -15.54
C VAL A 239 7.94 -17.05 -15.47
N LEU A 240 7.72 -17.93 -16.45
CA LEU A 240 6.58 -18.84 -16.43
C LEU A 240 6.92 -20.06 -15.57
N ILE A 241 6.02 -20.37 -14.64
CA ILE A 241 6.12 -21.54 -13.75
C ILE A 241 4.85 -22.38 -13.87
N SER A 242 4.89 -23.65 -13.49
CA SER A 242 3.68 -24.47 -13.35
C SER A 242 2.96 -24.16 -12.03
N GLN A 243 1.69 -24.54 -11.90
CA GLN A 243 0.90 -24.28 -10.69
C GLN A 243 1.40 -25.08 -9.48
N GLU A 244 2.06 -26.22 -9.71
CA GLU A 244 2.63 -27.08 -8.67
C GLU A 244 3.80 -26.38 -7.95
N ARG A 245 4.53 -25.50 -8.66
CA ARG A 245 5.66 -24.75 -8.10
C ARG A 245 5.25 -23.56 -7.23
N ILE A 246 3.96 -23.20 -7.15
CA ILE A 246 3.50 -22.00 -6.42
C ILE A 246 3.95 -21.99 -4.95
N ASN A 247 3.95 -23.14 -4.28
CA ASN A 247 4.38 -23.25 -2.88
C ASN A 247 5.89 -23.02 -2.68
N GLU A 248 6.70 -23.22 -3.73
CA GLU A 248 8.13 -22.94 -3.72
C GLU A 248 8.41 -21.46 -3.99
N ARG A 249 7.59 -20.85 -4.86
CA ARG A 249 7.78 -19.53 -5.50
C ARG A 249 7.23 -18.38 -4.70
N PHE A 250 6.35 -18.66 -3.75
CA PHE A 250 5.77 -17.66 -2.87
C PHE A 250 6.13 -17.91 -1.41
N GLY A 251 6.33 -16.82 -0.68
CA GLY A 251 6.35 -16.81 0.78
C GLY A 251 5.37 -15.80 1.33
N PHE A 252 4.22 -16.28 1.82
CA PHE A 252 3.20 -15.44 2.46
C PHE A 252 3.53 -15.28 3.94
N ILE A 253 4.01 -14.09 4.30
CA ILE A 253 4.35 -13.73 5.67
C ILE A 253 3.07 -13.23 6.34
N TYR A 254 2.53 -14.05 7.24
CA TYR A 254 1.28 -13.76 7.94
C TYR A 254 1.41 -14.27 9.39
N PRO A 255 0.78 -13.63 10.38
CA PRO A 255 0.90 -14.08 11.76
C PRO A 255 0.10 -15.36 12.02
N THR A 256 0.65 -16.22 12.87
CA THR A 256 -0.09 -17.36 13.43
C THR A 256 -1.09 -16.89 14.48
N GLU A 257 -2.11 -17.70 14.76
CA GLU A 257 -3.02 -17.50 15.89
C GLU A 257 -2.24 -17.33 17.21
N LYS A 258 -1.23 -18.18 17.44
CA LYS A 258 -0.31 -18.06 18.57
C LYS A 258 0.42 -16.72 18.60
N ASN A 259 0.98 -16.25 17.48
CA ASN A 259 1.65 -14.95 17.43
C ASN A 259 0.69 -13.81 17.80
N VAL A 260 -0.55 -13.84 17.29
CA VAL A 260 -1.54 -12.80 17.59
C VAL A 260 -1.99 -12.87 19.06
N ARG A 261 -2.17 -14.07 19.62
CA ARG A 261 -2.49 -14.26 21.04
C ARG A 261 -1.42 -13.71 21.97
N GLN A 262 -0.15 -13.87 21.59
CA GLN A 262 1.01 -13.43 22.37
C GLN A 262 1.43 -11.97 22.07
N SER A 263 0.75 -11.30 21.12
CA SER A 263 1.05 -9.91 20.77
C SER A 263 0.73 -8.94 21.91
N HIS A 264 1.31 -7.75 21.89
CA HIS A 264 1.03 -6.70 22.88
C HIS A 264 -0.45 -6.29 22.94
N ARG A 265 -1.19 -6.53 21.85
CA ARG A 265 -2.61 -6.20 21.75
C ARG A 265 -3.53 -7.35 22.18
N GLY A 266 -3.02 -8.58 22.15
CA GLY A 266 -3.79 -9.80 22.38
C GLY A 266 -4.73 -10.14 21.22
N ILE A 267 -5.36 -11.32 21.32
CA ILE A 267 -6.07 -11.94 20.19
C ILE A 267 -7.32 -11.19 19.72
N HIS A 268 -7.95 -10.42 20.61
CA HIS A 268 -9.21 -9.72 20.33
C HIS A 268 -9.03 -8.32 19.73
N LYS A 269 -7.79 -7.82 19.60
CA LYS A 269 -7.48 -6.46 19.14
C LYS A 269 -6.59 -6.47 17.89
N ALA A 270 -6.90 -7.39 17.00
CA ALA A 270 -6.18 -7.67 15.76
C ALA A 270 -7.06 -7.44 14.52
N GLU A 271 -7.99 -6.50 14.59
CA GLU A 271 -9.01 -6.22 13.58
C GLU A 271 -8.41 -5.77 12.24
N CYS A 272 -7.15 -5.34 12.22
CA CYS A 272 -6.44 -4.99 10.99
C CYS A 272 -6.05 -6.23 10.15
N LEU A 273 -6.09 -7.42 10.75
CA LEU A 273 -5.75 -8.70 10.13
C LEU A 273 -7.00 -9.39 9.58
N HIS A 274 -6.96 -9.76 8.29
CA HIS A 274 -8.12 -10.35 7.62
C HIS A 274 -7.74 -11.55 6.76
N MET A 275 -7.98 -12.74 7.29
CA MET A 275 -8.05 -13.98 6.52
C MET A 275 -9.22 -14.81 7.02
N LYS A 276 -9.87 -15.55 6.12
CA LYS A 276 -11.02 -16.39 6.47
C LYS A 276 -10.60 -17.85 6.65
N SER A 277 -11.00 -18.46 7.75
CA SER A 277 -10.86 -19.89 8.01
C SER A 277 -11.50 -20.73 6.91
N THR A 278 -12.63 -20.27 6.37
CA THR A 278 -13.32 -20.89 5.23
C THR A 278 -12.50 -20.86 3.93
N THR A 279 -11.69 -19.83 3.70
CA THR A 279 -10.74 -19.81 2.57
C THR A 279 -9.59 -20.75 2.82
N TRP A 280 -9.04 -20.72 4.04
CA TRP A 280 -7.97 -21.63 4.44
C TRP A 280 -8.38 -23.10 4.34
N GLY A 281 -9.64 -23.45 4.59
CA GLY A 281 -10.15 -24.82 4.50
C GLY A 281 -10.34 -25.37 3.09
N GLN A 282 -10.33 -24.53 2.05
CA GLN A 282 -10.60 -24.97 0.67
C GLN A 282 -9.44 -25.77 0.05
N SER A 283 -9.77 -26.74 -0.82
CA SER A 283 -8.75 -27.46 -1.58
C SER A 283 -7.94 -26.49 -2.45
N HIS A 284 -6.67 -26.82 -2.69
CA HIS A 284 -5.73 -26.03 -3.51
C HIS A 284 -5.37 -24.63 -2.99
N PHE A 285 -5.89 -24.19 -1.83
CA PHE A 285 -5.35 -23.00 -1.17
C PHE A 285 -3.86 -23.27 -0.84
N PRO A 286 -2.92 -22.38 -1.20
CA PRO A 286 -1.47 -22.58 -1.09
C PRO A 286 -0.97 -22.45 0.36
N ARG A 287 -1.43 -23.33 1.25
CA ARG A 287 -1.07 -23.34 2.68
C ARG A 287 0.42 -23.49 2.88
N SER A 288 1.07 -24.30 2.05
CA SER A 288 2.51 -24.52 2.09
C SER A 288 3.33 -23.31 1.62
N SER A 289 2.71 -22.20 1.21
CA SER A 289 3.41 -20.93 0.97
C SER A 289 3.54 -20.07 2.24
N PHE A 290 2.94 -20.43 3.39
CA PHE A 290 2.92 -19.56 4.57
C PHE A 290 4.22 -19.60 5.40
N TYR A 291 4.56 -18.44 5.95
CA TYR A 291 5.73 -18.16 6.79
C TYR A 291 5.32 -17.27 7.97
N ARG A 292 5.93 -17.51 9.13
CA ARG A 292 5.65 -16.83 10.39
C ARG A 292 6.04 -15.36 10.26
N MET A 293 5.14 -14.49 10.69
CA MET A 293 5.46 -13.09 10.93
C MET A 293 6.13 -12.96 12.30
N GLU A 294 7.45 -13.14 12.31
CA GLU A 294 8.30 -12.89 13.48
C GLU A 294 8.91 -11.48 13.37
N GLY A 295 9.15 -10.83 14.50
CA GLY A 295 9.89 -9.57 14.53
C GLY A 295 11.39 -9.80 14.36
N LYS A 296 12.13 -8.78 13.91
CA LYS A 296 13.60 -8.86 13.84
C LYS A 296 14.27 -9.01 15.21
N SER A 297 13.54 -8.67 16.28
CA SER A 297 13.91 -8.88 17.67
C SER A 297 12.69 -9.41 18.45
N GLU A 298 12.90 -9.82 19.70
CA GLU A 298 11.82 -10.23 20.61
C GLU A 298 10.82 -9.10 20.84
N GLU A 299 11.30 -7.85 20.98
CA GLU A 299 10.47 -6.64 21.10
C GLU A 299 9.50 -6.50 19.90
N PHE A 300 10.00 -6.62 18.67
CA PHE A 300 9.14 -6.49 17.49
C PHE A 300 8.25 -7.71 17.24
N SER A 301 8.53 -8.86 17.85
CA SER A 301 7.73 -10.08 17.66
C SER A 301 6.35 -9.99 18.31
N GLY A 302 6.17 -9.08 19.28
CA GLY A 302 4.88 -8.76 19.88
C GLY A 302 4.03 -7.78 19.06
N CYS A 303 4.56 -7.19 17.98
CA CYS A 303 3.86 -6.18 17.19
C CYS A 303 2.94 -6.82 16.13
N ILE A 304 1.69 -6.34 16.05
CA ILE A 304 0.80 -6.66 14.94
C ILE A 304 1.13 -5.75 13.76
N SER A 305 1.30 -6.33 12.57
CA SER A 305 1.58 -5.55 11.36
C SER A 305 0.35 -5.27 10.52
N HIS A 306 0.14 -3.98 10.22
CA HIS A 306 -0.78 -3.53 9.19
C HIS A 306 -0.05 -3.18 7.88
N SER A 307 1.25 -3.45 7.78
CA SER A 307 2.01 -3.23 6.54
C SER A 307 1.58 -4.14 5.39
N LYS A 308 1.96 -3.71 4.18
CA LYS A 308 1.92 -4.52 2.97
C LYS A 308 3.22 -4.30 2.22
N MET A 309 3.92 -5.38 1.94
CA MET A 309 5.20 -5.33 1.27
C MET A 309 5.41 -6.56 0.40
N ILE A 310 6.15 -6.37 -0.68
CA ILE A 310 6.64 -7.46 -1.53
C ILE A 310 8.16 -7.32 -1.63
N ILE A 311 8.88 -8.43 -1.42
CA ILE A 311 10.30 -8.54 -1.73
C ILE A 311 10.45 -9.66 -2.75
N VAL A 312 11.03 -9.36 -3.91
CA VAL A 312 11.34 -10.34 -4.93
C VAL A 312 12.83 -10.62 -4.87
N THR A 313 13.21 -11.85 -4.53
CA THR A 313 14.61 -12.29 -4.46
C THR A 313 14.96 -13.20 -5.63
N SER A 314 16.23 -13.22 -6.01
CA SER A 314 16.76 -14.04 -7.11
C SER A 314 16.78 -15.55 -6.79
N ASP A 315 16.64 -15.90 -5.50
CA ASP A 315 16.69 -17.26 -4.96
C ASP A 315 15.66 -17.52 -3.84
N TYR A 316 15.64 -18.76 -3.35
CA TYR A 316 14.78 -19.21 -2.24
C TYR A 316 15.28 -18.84 -0.86
N SER A 317 16.57 -18.52 -0.71
CA SER A 317 17.18 -18.16 0.57
C SER A 317 16.79 -16.76 1.00
N GLY A 318 16.31 -15.92 0.08
CA GLY A 318 15.96 -14.54 0.38
C GLY A 318 17.19 -13.62 0.34
N SER A 319 18.17 -13.94 -0.51
CA SER A 319 19.34 -13.07 -0.69
C SER A 319 18.93 -11.71 -1.24
N ILE A 320 19.51 -10.65 -0.68
CA ILE A 320 19.27 -9.26 -1.09
C ILE A 320 20.46 -8.72 -1.87
N ASP A 321 20.21 -8.36 -3.12
CA ASP A 321 21.19 -7.98 -4.15
C ASP A 321 20.62 -6.90 -5.09
N ASP A 322 21.38 -6.54 -6.13
CA ASP A 322 21.00 -5.57 -7.16
C ASP A 322 19.73 -5.95 -7.95
N GLN A 323 19.40 -7.25 -7.99
CA GLN A 323 18.19 -7.77 -8.66
C GLN A 323 16.95 -7.67 -7.78
N THR A 324 17.11 -7.39 -6.49
CA THR A 324 16.01 -7.38 -5.54
C THR A 324 15.04 -6.24 -5.84
N VAL A 325 13.77 -6.57 -6.03
CA VAL A 325 12.68 -5.59 -6.18
C VAL A 325 11.90 -5.54 -4.88
N ILE A 326 11.72 -4.34 -4.34
CA ILE A 326 10.99 -4.12 -3.08
C ILE A 326 9.80 -3.21 -3.36
N TYR A 327 8.62 -3.60 -2.89
CA TYR A 327 7.42 -2.78 -2.91
C TYR A 327 6.91 -2.55 -1.50
N PHE A 328 6.46 -1.31 -1.25
CA PHE A 328 5.72 -0.91 -0.04
C PHE A 328 4.47 -0.15 -0.41
N GLY A 329 3.37 -0.36 0.31
CA GLY A 329 2.17 0.43 0.12
C GLY A 329 0.93 -0.13 0.79
N SER A 330 -0.18 -0.01 0.09
CA SER A 330 -1.52 -0.32 0.61
C SER A 330 -2.10 -1.66 0.13
N HIS A 331 -1.55 -2.23 -0.94
CA HIS A 331 -2.11 -3.41 -1.61
C HIS A 331 -2.03 -4.67 -0.75
N ASN A 332 -3.17 -5.11 -0.22
CA ASN A 332 -3.30 -6.47 0.33
C ASN A 332 -3.18 -7.53 -0.77
N LEU A 333 -2.89 -8.78 -0.40
CA LEU A 333 -2.80 -9.89 -1.35
C LEU A 333 -4.21 -10.35 -1.76
N SER A 334 -4.80 -9.62 -2.70
CA SER A 334 -6.14 -9.86 -3.22
C SER A 334 -6.27 -9.46 -4.68
N THR A 335 -7.17 -10.12 -5.39
CA THR A 335 -7.53 -9.74 -6.78
C THR A 335 -8.22 -8.39 -6.87
N SER A 336 -8.87 -7.93 -5.79
CA SER A 336 -9.48 -6.59 -5.72
C SER A 336 -8.45 -5.48 -5.76
N ALA A 337 -7.33 -5.65 -5.05
CA ALA A 337 -6.22 -4.70 -4.99
C ALA A 337 -5.34 -4.73 -6.23
N TRP A 338 -4.90 -5.92 -6.65
CA TRP A 338 -3.93 -6.08 -7.72
C TRP A 338 -4.54 -6.23 -9.11
N GLY A 339 -5.81 -6.60 -9.18
CA GLY A 339 -6.53 -6.91 -10.42
C GLY A 339 -6.71 -8.41 -10.65
N ARG A 340 -7.62 -8.76 -11.56
CA ARG A 340 -7.83 -10.11 -12.11
C ARG A 340 -8.20 -10.03 -13.58
N GLU A 341 -7.89 -11.08 -14.33
CA GLU A 341 -8.39 -11.25 -15.68
C GLU A 341 -9.91 -11.47 -15.71
N GLU A 342 -10.55 -10.84 -16.69
CA GLU A 342 -11.92 -11.09 -17.13
C GLU A 342 -11.91 -11.34 -18.66
N LYS A 343 -13.03 -11.81 -19.23
CA LYS A 343 -13.20 -12.00 -20.68
C LYS A 343 -12.06 -12.77 -21.36
N GLY A 344 -11.67 -13.90 -20.75
CA GLY A 344 -10.63 -14.77 -21.31
C GLY A 344 -9.22 -14.14 -21.37
N GLY A 345 -8.93 -13.16 -20.51
CA GLY A 345 -7.61 -12.53 -20.42
C GLY A 345 -7.45 -11.25 -21.24
N THR A 346 -8.47 -10.83 -21.99
CA THR A 346 -8.47 -9.59 -22.79
C THR A 346 -8.70 -8.32 -21.96
N GLN A 347 -9.07 -8.47 -20.69
CA GLN A 347 -9.43 -7.37 -19.82
C GLN A 347 -8.97 -7.65 -18.38
N ILE A 348 -8.47 -6.63 -17.68
CA ILE A 348 -8.15 -6.68 -16.26
C ILE A 348 -9.19 -5.85 -15.49
N ALA A 349 -9.81 -6.45 -14.48
CA ALA A 349 -10.71 -5.77 -13.55
C ALA A 349 -10.00 -5.53 -12.21
N ILE A 350 -9.99 -4.27 -11.77
CA ILE A 350 -9.44 -3.82 -10.48
C ILE A 350 -10.58 -3.16 -9.70
N ALA A 351 -10.76 -3.58 -8.46
CA ALA A 351 -11.84 -3.06 -7.61
C ALA A 351 -11.38 -1.93 -6.71
N ASN A 352 -10.18 -2.00 -6.15
CA ASN A 352 -9.76 -1.01 -5.15
C ASN A 352 -8.98 0.15 -5.77
N TRP A 353 -8.90 1.24 -5.01
CA TRP A 353 -7.85 2.22 -5.16
C TRP A 353 -6.74 1.93 -4.18
N GLU A 354 -5.54 1.78 -4.69
CA GLU A 354 -4.36 1.47 -3.90
C GLU A 354 -3.19 2.26 -4.47
N LEU A 355 -2.22 2.56 -3.61
CA LEU A 355 -0.95 3.20 -3.98
C LEU A 355 0.20 2.55 -3.21
N GLY A 356 1.33 2.41 -3.89
CA GLY A 356 2.58 2.02 -3.30
C GLY A 356 3.77 2.54 -4.11
N VAL A 357 4.96 2.25 -3.60
CA VAL A 357 6.24 2.57 -4.23
C VAL A 357 7.02 1.30 -4.52
N VAL A 358 7.77 1.31 -5.61
CA VAL A 358 8.63 0.20 -6.04
C VAL A 358 10.07 0.69 -6.13
N PHE A 359 10.93 0.06 -5.35
CA PHE A 359 12.38 0.11 -5.51
C PHE A 359 12.79 -0.96 -6.52
N GLY A 360 12.96 -0.56 -7.79
CA GLY A 360 13.32 -1.47 -8.90
C GLY A 360 14.74 -2.04 -8.80
N ALA A 361 15.02 -3.07 -9.61
CA ALA A 361 16.38 -3.61 -9.74
C ALA A 361 17.29 -2.55 -10.39
N ALA A 362 18.51 -2.42 -9.87
CA ALA A 362 19.48 -1.43 -10.35
C ALA A 362 20.90 -1.85 -9.97
N HIS A 363 21.87 -1.54 -10.83
CA HIS A 363 23.27 -1.80 -10.55
C HIS A 363 23.73 -1.01 -9.33
N GLU A 364 24.57 -1.63 -8.49
CA GLU A 364 25.13 -1.03 -7.27
C GLU A 364 24.07 -0.67 -6.22
N SER A 365 22.85 -1.22 -6.32
CA SER A 365 21.75 -0.93 -5.38
C SER A 365 21.64 -1.93 -4.23
N GLY A 366 22.35 -3.07 -4.27
CA GLY A 366 22.17 -4.17 -3.33
C GLY A 366 22.43 -3.78 -1.87
N GLN A 367 23.35 -2.86 -1.59
CA GLN A 367 23.53 -2.32 -0.24
C GLN A 367 22.31 -1.54 0.23
N GLN A 368 21.81 -0.60 -0.59
CA GLN A 368 20.59 0.15 -0.28
C GLN A 368 19.40 -0.78 -0.03
N LYS A 369 19.25 -1.85 -0.83
CA LYS A 369 18.17 -2.84 -0.61
C LYS A 369 18.31 -3.56 0.72
N ARG A 370 19.54 -3.92 1.14
CA ARG A 370 19.78 -4.55 2.45
C ARG A 370 19.41 -3.61 3.59
N GLU A 371 19.84 -2.36 3.53
CA GLU A 371 19.49 -1.34 4.52
C GLU A 371 17.97 -1.13 4.62
N ILE A 372 17.26 -1.12 3.48
CA ILE A 372 15.79 -1.07 3.45
C ILE A 372 15.20 -2.29 4.17
N VAL A 373 15.65 -3.50 3.88
CA VAL A 373 15.13 -4.73 4.51
C VAL A 373 15.47 -4.79 6.02
N GLU A 374 16.66 -4.37 6.43
CA GLU A 374 17.10 -4.31 7.83
C GLU A 374 16.32 -3.25 8.64
N SER A 375 15.84 -2.20 7.98
CA SER A 375 14.98 -1.18 8.61
C SER A 375 13.61 -1.72 9.01
N LEU A 376 13.13 -2.81 8.37
CA LEU A 376 11.82 -3.40 8.67
C LEU A 376 11.77 -3.95 10.09
N ASN A 377 10.58 -3.96 10.68
CA ASN A 377 10.37 -4.54 12.01
C ASN A 377 10.14 -6.07 11.96
N ILE A 378 9.96 -6.64 10.76
CA ILE A 378 9.81 -8.07 10.56
C ILE A 378 11.16 -8.74 10.29
N LYS A 379 11.30 -9.98 10.73
CA LYS A 379 12.45 -10.82 10.40
C LYS A 379 12.40 -11.22 8.93
N PHE A 380 13.53 -11.04 8.24
CA PHE A 380 13.72 -11.47 6.87
C PHE A 380 15.13 -12.08 6.70
N PRO A 381 15.27 -13.26 6.06
CA PRO A 381 14.21 -14.13 5.54
C PRO A 381 13.30 -14.71 6.65
N PRO A 382 12.01 -14.91 6.39
CA PRO A 382 11.06 -15.33 7.41
C PRO A 382 11.15 -16.84 7.71
N VAL A 383 10.66 -17.25 8.89
CA VAL A 383 10.64 -18.68 9.28
C VAL A 383 9.42 -19.37 8.70
N LYS A 384 9.59 -20.57 8.12
CA LYS A 384 8.47 -21.35 7.56
C LYS A 384 7.47 -21.73 8.66
N TYR A 385 6.17 -21.72 8.34
CA TYR A 385 5.17 -22.36 9.20
C TYR A 385 5.56 -23.82 9.45
N GLN A 386 5.45 -24.24 10.71
CA GLN A 386 5.71 -25.60 11.18
C GLN A 386 4.40 -26.37 11.33
N PHE A 387 4.52 -27.69 11.55
CA PHE A 387 3.37 -28.50 11.92
C PHE A 387 2.68 -27.93 13.18
N GLY A 388 1.35 -27.77 13.11
CA GLY A 388 0.55 -27.16 14.18
C GLY A 388 0.38 -25.65 14.08
N ASP A 389 1.15 -24.95 13.22
CA ASP A 389 0.90 -23.53 12.98
C ASP A 389 -0.42 -23.35 12.21
N VAL A 390 -1.30 -22.55 12.79
CA VAL A 390 -2.55 -22.10 12.18
C VAL A 390 -2.47 -20.58 12.08
N PRO A 391 -2.80 -19.98 10.93
CA PRO A 391 -2.83 -18.53 10.84
C PRO A 391 -3.95 -17.94 11.68
N TYR A 392 -3.83 -16.66 12.03
CA TYR A 392 -4.97 -15.93 12.59
C TYR A 392 -6.10 -15.81 11.55
N PHE A 393 -7.34 -15.90 12.01
CA PHE A 393 -8.55 -15.83 11.18
C PHE A 393 -9.50 -14.78 11.75
N ALA A 394 -9.96 -13.88 10.90
CA ALA A 394 -10.87 -12.81 11.30
C ALA A 394 -12.33 -13.27 11.47
N ASP A 395 -12.66 -14.48 11.00
CA ASP A 395 -14.01 -15.06 11.04
C ASP A 395 -14.18 -16.13 12.13
N ILE A 396 -13.26 -16.19 13.10
CA ILE A 396 -13.33 -17.08 14.25
C ILE A 396 -13.52 -16.28 15.53
N GLU A 397 -14.44 -16.75 16.38
CA GLU A 397 -14.55 -16.31 17.77
C GLU A 397 -13.53 -17.08 18.62
N TYR A 398 -12.46 -16.40 19.02
CA TYR A 398 -11.42 -16.97 19.86
C TYR A 398 -11.88 -17.03 21.32
N LYS A 399 -11.61 -18.16 21.97
CA LYS A 399 -11.82 -18.35 23.41
C LYS A 399 -10.56 -18.08 24.23
#